data_AF-A0A6J6CH02-F1
#
_entry.id   AF-A0A6J6CH02-F1
#
_cell.length_a   1.000
_cell.length_b   1.000
_cell.length_c   1.000
_cell.angle_alpha   90.00
_cell.angle_beta   90.00
_cell.angle_gamma   90.00
#
_symmetry.space_group_name_H-M   'P 1'
#
loop_
_entity.id
_entity.type
_entity.pdbx_description
1 polymer ?
#
loop_
_entity_poly.entity_id
_entity_poly.type
_entity_poly.pdbx_seq_one_letter_code
_entity_poly.pdbx_strand_id
1 'polypeptide(L)'
;MLRLYDSIESERNYHLGDGRCVVLVLDEGDPAIIDGVMSVVTDEARHAGAAPLDAALLDVWLAKRNDVAALEQLISRGLLVDTLEVSGRWSVLSGLHQAVIAAIAAVPGVLAVSAHCSHSYLDGGCLYFTFAAQPSAADGSAAPSPEEVDALYLSLWDAGTQAVHASGGSLSHHHGVGLNRSRFVADALGGGLEVFRSLKTALDPKGIMNPGKMGLKSAYGSIGLLGE
;
A
#
# COMPACT_ATOMS: atom_id res chain seq x y z
N MET A 1 5.26 -18.49 -1.97
CA MET A 1 5.38 -17.03 -1.71
C MET A 1 6.36 -16.43 -2.71
N LEU A 2 5.96 -15.34 -3.37
CA LEU A 2 6.83 -14.54 -4.23
C LEU A 2 6.68 -13.08 -3.83
N ARG A 3 7.79 -12.41 -3.55
CA ARG A 3 7.79 -11.01 -3.08
C ARG A 3 8.91 -10.23 -3.73
N LEU A 4 8.55 -9.23 -4.53
CA LEU A 4 9.49 -8.38 -5.25
C LEU A 4 9.56 -7.01 -4.59
N TYR A 5 10.74 -6.62 -4.12
CA TYR A 5 11.01 -5.31 -3.54
C TYR A 5 11.50 -4.33 -4.59
N ASP A 6 11.11 -3.07 -4.47
CA ASP A 6 11.79 -2.00 -5.19
C ASP A 6 13.23 -1.80 -4.69
N SER A 7 13.99 -0.93 -5.34
CA SER A 7 15.39 -0.68 -4.99
C SER A 7 15.56 -0.08 -3.58
N ILE A 8 14.60 0.74 -3.12
CA ILE A 8 14.67 1.38 -1.81
C ILE A 8 14.46 0.35 -0.70
N GLU A 9 13.45 -0.49 -0.81
CA GLU A 9 13.19 -1.55 0.16
C GLU A 9 14.25 -2.66 0.08
N SER A 10 14.78 -2.95 -1.11
CA SER A 10 15.87 -3.89 -1.28
C SER A 10 17.13 -3.42 -0.53
N GLU A 11 17.52 -2.16 -0.72
CA GLU A 11 18.66 -1.58 -0.02
C GLU A 11 18.43 -1.49 1.49
N ARG A 12 17.24 -1.06 1.92
CA ARG A 12 16.87 -0.95 3.34
C ARG A 12 16.94 -2.29 4.08
N ASN A 13 16.55 -3.39 3.42
CA ASN A 13 16.47 -4.71 4.05
C ASN A 13 17.75 -5.54 3.92
N TYR A 14 18.48 -5.39 2.80
CA TYR A 14 19.56 -6.32 2.41
C TYR A 14 20.91 -5.66 2.18
N HIS A 15 21.00 -4.32 2.12
CA HIS A 15 22.25 -3.55 2.05
C HIS A 15 23.21 -4.01 0.94
N LEU A 16 22.69 -4.22 -0.28
CA LEU A 16 23.46 -4.78 -1.40
C LEU A 16 24.31 -3.71 -2.12
N GLY A 17 23.98 -2.42 -1.94
CA GLY A 17 24.84 -1.29 -2.31
C GLY A 17 24.85 -0.91 -3.79
N ASP A 18 23.94 -1.45 -4.60
CA ASP A 18 23.95 -1.26 -6.05
C ASP A 18 22.58 -0.94 -6.68
N GLY A 19 21.59 -0.64 -5.84
CA GLY A 19 20.27 -0.21 -6.28
C GLY A 19 19.45 -1.28 -7.01
N ARG A 20 19.84 -2.56 -6.93
CA ARG A 20 19.06 -3.65 -7.51
C ARG A 20 17.74 -3.89 -6.76
N CYS A 21 16.77 -4.47 -7.46
CA CYS A 21 15.56 -5.03 -6.85
C CYS A 21 15.80 -6.48 -6.41
N VAL A 22 15.22 -6.89 -5.29
CA VAL A 22 15.30 -8.26 -4.76
C VAL A 22 13.93 -8.94 -4.88
N VAL A 23 13.90 -10.12 -5.51
CA VAL A 23 12.76 -11.03 -5.45
C VAL A 23 13.07 -12.16 -4.48
N LEU A 24 12.21 -12.35 -3.49
CA LEU A 24 12.22 -13.51 -2.62
C LEU A 24 11.23 -14.54 -3.15
N VAL A 25 11.67 -15.80 -3.15
CA VAL A 25 10.85 -16.95 -3.47
C VAL A 25 10.99 -17.94 -2.34
N LEU A 26 9.87 -18.34 -1.76
CA LEU A 26 9.78 -19.35 -0.72
C LEU A 26 8.60 -20.25 -1.05
N ASP A 27 8.81 -21.56 -1.03
CA ASP A 27 7.74 -22.53 -1.15
C ASP A 27 7.95 -23.64 -0.13
N GLU A 28 6.86 -24.23 0.35
CA GLU A 28 6.86 -25.22 1.43
C GLU A 28 5.94 -26.38 1.05
N GLY A 29 6.48 -27.60 1.03
CA GLY A 29 5.71 -28.77 0.60
C GLY A 29 6.56 -30.01 0.36
N ASP A 30 6.01 -30.94 -0.42
CA ASP A 30 6.70 -32.16 -0.82
C ASP A 30 7.93 -31.82 -1.68
N PRO A 31 9.13 -32.37 -1.38
CA PRO A 31 10.37 -32.04 -2.08
C PRO A 31 10.27 -32.16 -3.61
N ALA A 32 9.58 -33.19 -4.13
CA ALA A 32 9.49 -33.39 -5.58
C ALA A 32 8.68 -32.30 -6.28
N ILE A 33 7.67 -31.75 -5.59
CA ILE A 33 6.88 -30.62 -6.11
C ILE A 33 7.71 -29.35 -6.06
N ILE A 34 8.36 -29.09 -4.91
CA ILE A 34 9.16 -27.88 -4.68
C ILE A 34 10.33 -27.81 -5.66
N ASP A 35 11.06 -28.91 -5.87
CA ASP A 35 12.18 -28.95 -6.82
C ASP A 35 11.74 -28.59 -8.25
N GLY A 36 10.58 -29.14 -8.67
CA GLY A 36 9.99 -28.83 -9.97
C GLY A 36 9.59 -27.36 -10.10
N VAL A 37 8.89 -26.81 -9.11
CA VAL A 37 8.47 -25.40 -9.10
C VAL A 37 9.68 -24.47 -9.09
N MET A 38 10.66 -24.74 -8.23
CA MET A 38 11.85 -23.89 -8.08
C MET A 38 12.75 -23.93 -9.32
N SER A 39 12.78 -25.04 -10.07
CA SER A 39 13.45 -25.09 -11.38
C SER A 39 12.82 -24.11 -12.35
N VAL A 40 11.48 -24.13 -12.49
CA VAL A 40 10.76 -23.21 -13.39
C VAL A 40 10.98 -21.76 -12.97
N VAL A 41 10.84 -21.46 -11.67
CA VAL A 41 11.06 -20.09 -11.17
C VAL A 41 12.49 -19.61 -11.43
N THR A 42 13.49 -20.48 -11.26
CA THR A 42 14.89 -20.15 -11.54
C THR A 42 15.12 -19.82 -13.01
N ASP A 43 14.52 -20.59 -13.91
CA ASP A 43 14.67 -20.38 -15.35
C ASP A 43 13.99 -19.09 -15.80
N GLU A 44 12.77 -18.82 -15.33
CA GLU A 44 12.06 -17.57 -15.61
C GLU A 44 12.78 -16.34 -15.04
N ALA A 45 13.30 -16.44 -13.81
CA ALA A 45 14.06 -15.36 -13.19
C ALA A 45 15.34 -15.05 -14.00
N ARG A 46 16.07 -16.07 -14.47
CA ARG A 46 17.23 -15.90 -15.34
C ARG A 46 16.86 -15.30 -16.69
N HIS A 47 15.74 -15.73 -17.29
CA HIS A 47 15.24 -15.16 -18.54
C HIS A 47 14.92 -13.67 -18.40
N ALA A 48 14.39 -13.26 -17.24
CA ALA A 48 14.16 -11.86 -16.88
C ALA A 48 15.44 -11.09 -16.49
N GLY A 49 16.62 -11.72 -16.52
CA GLY A 49 17.91 -11.10 -16.21
C GLY A 49 18.27 -11.06 -14.72
N ALA A 50 17.57 -11.80 -13.87
CA ALA A 50 17.90 -11.90 -12.45
C ALA A 50 19.13 -12.81 -12.24
N ALA A 51 19.95 -12.44 -11.25
CA ALA A 51 21.04 -13.26 -10.75
C ALA A 51 20.66 -13.88 -9.40
N PRO A 52 21.04 -15.15 -9.12
CA PRO A 52 20.81 -15.74 -7.81
C PRO A 52 21.55 -14.95 -6.73
N LEU A 53 20.91 -14.82 -5.57
CA LEU A 53 21.49 -14.26 -4.36
C LEU A 53 21.62 -15.35 -3.29
N ASP A 54 22.29 -15.02 -2.19
CA ASP A 54 22.39 -15.92 -1.04
C ASP A 54 21.00 -16.19 -0.45
N ALA A 55 20.66 -17.47 -0.28
CA ALA A 55 19.42 -17.90 0.33
C ALA A 55 19.27 -17.41 1.78
N ALA A 56 20.38 -17.09 2.47
CA ALA A 56 20.36 -16.51 3.81
C ALA A 56 19.58 -15.17 3.90
N LEU A 57 19.40 -14.45 2.77
CA LEU A 57 18.54 -13.25 2.74
C LEU A 57 17.07 -13.58 3.04
N LEU A 58 16.62 -14.80 2.75
CA LEU A 58 15.28 -15.26 3.09
C LEU A 58 15.12 -15.47 4.60
N ASP A 59 16.16 -15.96 5.29
CA ASP A 59 16.14 -16.11 6.75
C ASP A 59 16.02 -14.74 7.44
N VAL A 60 16.72 -13.72 6.92
CA VAL A 60 16.58 -12.34 7.39
C VAL A 60 15.13 -11.87 7.24
N TRP A 61 14.49 -12.18 6.11
CA TRP A 61 13.09 -11.84 5.88
C TRP A 61 12.15 -12.58 6.84
N LEU A 62 12.32 -13.89 7.02
CA LEU A 62 11.50 -14.69 7.94
C LEU A 62 11.59 -14.17 9.37
N ALA A 63 12.78 -13.77 9.82
CA ALA A 63 13.00 -13.22 11.15
C ALA A 63 12.38 -11.83 11.35
N LYS A 64 12.37 -10.98 10.30
CA LYS A 64 11.98 -9.56 10.41
C LYS A 64 10.59 -9.23 9.88
N ARG A 65 9.91 -10.11 9.14
CA ARG A 65 8.64 -9.77 8.44
C ARG A 65 7.51 -9.27 9.34
N ASN A 66 7.56 -9.59 10.63
CA ASN A 66 6.59 -9.16 11.65
C ASN A 66 7.15 -8.09 12.60
N ASP A 67 8.37 -7.62 12.36
CA ASP A 67 9.01 -6.58 13.16
C ASP A 67 8.63 -5.20 12.63
N VAL A 68 7.98 -4.40 13.48
CA VAL A 68 7.52 -3.04 13.18
C VAL A 68 8.30 -1.96 13.95
N ALA A 69 9.35 -2.33 14.70
CA ALA A 69 10.09 -1.41 15.56
C ALA A 69 10.70 -0.22 14.78
N ALA A 70 11.09 -0.42 13.53
CA ALA A 70 11.59 0.64 12.68
C ALA A 70 10.53 1.72 12.41
N LEU A 71 9.26 1.32 12.20
CA LEU A 71 8.16 2.26 11.99
C LEU A 71 7.84 3.02 13.28
N GLU A 72 7.83 2.34 14.42
CA GLU A 72 7.63 2.98 15.74
C GLU A 72 8.71 4.02 16.05
N GLN A 73 9.97 3.76 15.68
CA GLN A 73 11.05 4.72 15.83
C GLN A 73 10.88 5.97 14.96
N LEU A 74 10.31 5.84 13.76
CA LEU A 74 10.02 6.99 12.91
C LEU A 74 8.86 7.81 13.47
N ILE A 75 7.78 7.14 13.87
CA ILE A 75 6.59 7.79 14.46
C ILE A 75 6.95 8.53 15.75
N SER A 76 7.75 7.92 16.64
CA SER A 76 8.18 8.56 17.89
C SER A 76 9.10 9.78 17.68
N ARG A 77 9.69 9.93 16.49
CA ARG A 77 10.45 11.12 16.07
C ARG A 77 9.57 12.19 15.40
N GLY A 78 8.25 12.02 15.40
CA GLY A 78 7.30 12.97 14.81
C GLY A 78 7.15 12.85 13.30
N LEU A 79 7.63 11.76 12.69
CA LEU A 79 7.37 11.49 11.28
C LEU A 79 5.98 10.87 11.10
N LEU A 80 5.28 11.31 10.07
CA LEU A 80 4.07 10.67 9.60
C LEU A 80 4.50 9.50 8.72
N VAL A 81 4.12 8.27 9.11
CA VAL A 81 4.40 7.06 8.34
C VAL A 81 3.12 6.25 8.21
N ASP A 82 2.79 5.83 7.00
CA ASP A 82 1.65 4.97 6.74
C ASP A 82 1.91 4.10 5.50
N THR A 83 0.98 3.19 5.24
CA THR A 83 1.04 2.23 4.15
C THR A 83 -0.24 2.24 3.32
N LEU A 84 -0.07 2.12 2.02
CA LEU A 84 -1.16 2.05 1.04
C LEU A 84 -0.98 0.80 0.20
N GLU A 85 -2.06 0.05 0.01
CA GLU A 85 -2.03 -1.22 -0.72
C GLU A 85 -3.16 -1.28 -1.73
N VAL A 86 -2.86 -1.82 -2.91
CA VAL A 86 -3.76 -1.86 -4.06
C VAL A 86 -3.48 -3.09 -4.90
N SER A 87 -4.42 -3.44 -5.77
CA SER A 87 -4.21 -4.42 -6.83
C SER A 87 -4.33 -3.78 -8.20
N GLY A 88 -3.64 -4.33 -9.19
CA GLY A 88 -3.73 -3.89 -10.57
C GLY A 88 -3.47 -5.05 -11.52
N ARG A 89 -3.96 -4.93 -12.75
CA ARG A 89 -3.69 -5.92 -13.80
C ARG A 89 -2.22 -5.87 -14.21
N TRP A 90 -1.66 -6.99 -14.66
CA TRP A 90 -0.27 -7.05 -15.13
C TRP A 90 0.05 -5.98 -16.20
N SER A 91 -0.89 -5.71 -17.09
CA SER A 91 -0.75 -4.72 -18.18
C SER A 91 -0.53 -3.28 -17.71
N VAL A 92 -0.92 -2.95 -16.47
CA VAL A 92 -0.80 -1.58 -15.91
C VAL A 92 0.10 -1.51 -14.69
N LEU A 93 0.44 -2.64 -14.07
CA LEU A 93 1.04 -2.69 -12.72
C LEU A 93 2.34 -1.88 -12.61
N SER A 94 3.22 -1.96 -13.62
CA SER A 94 4.47 -1.20 -13.63
C SER A 94 4.25 0.31 -13.74
N GLY A 95 3.32 0.74 -14.62
CA GLY A 95 2.94 2.15 -14.76
C GLY A 95 2.25 2.68 -13.51
N LEU A 96 1.38 1.88 -12.90
CA LEU A 96 0.73 2.19 -11.62
C LEU A 96 1.77 2.43 -10.53
N HIS A 97 2.74 1.52 -10.38
CA HIS A 97 3.83 1.67 -9.42
C HIS A 97 4.54 3.03 -9.60
N GLN A 98 4.98 3.34 -10.81
CA GLN A 98 5.68 4.59 -11.10
C GLN A 98 4.82 5.83 -10.82
N ALA A 99 3.55 5.81 -11.22
CA ALA A 99 2.63 6.92 -11.01
C ALA A 99 2.37 7.20 -9.53
N VAL A 100 2.18 6.16 -8.71
CA VAL A 100 1.92 6.30 -7.27
C VAL A 100 3.16 6.78 -6.52
N ILE A 101 4.34 6.22 -6.83
CA ILE A 101 5.62 6.69 -6.28
C ILE A 101 5.80 8.18 -6.59
N ALA A 102 5.63 8.59 -7.85
CA ALA A 102 5.79 9.98 -8.25
C ALA A 102 4.77 10.92 -7.58
N ALA A 103 3.50 10.52 -7.51
CA ALA A 103 2.43 11.33 -6.93
C ALA A 103 2.64 11.58 -5.44
N ILE A 104 2.96 10.52 -4.67
CA ILE A 104 3.23 10.65 -3.24
C ILE A 104 4.51 11.45 -3.01
N ALA A 105 5.60 11.16 -3.74
CA ALA A 105 6.87 11.89 -3.60
C ALA A 105 6.76 13.39 -3.91
N ALA A 106 5.79 13.81 -4.71
CA ALA A 106 5.54 15.22 -5.03
C ALA A 106 4.83 15.99 -3.90
N VAL A 107 4.29 15.32 -2.89
CA VAL A 107 3.65 15.98 -1.75
C VAL A 107 4.72 16.64 -0.88
N PRO A 108 4.59 17.95 -0.56
CA PRO A 108 5.55 18.65 0.29
C PRO A 108 5.74 17.94 1.64
N GLY A 109 7.00 17.81 2.06
CA GLY A 109 7.38 17.15 3.31
C GLY A 109 7.61 15.64 3.20
N VAL A 110 7.34 15.00 2.05
CA VAL A 110 7.68 13.58 1.85
C VAL A 110 9.20 13.38 1.85
N LEU A 111 9.64 12.44 2.68
CA LEU A 111 11.04 12.05 2.82
C LEU A 111 11.37 10.81 1.99
N ALA A 112 10.43 9.86 1.93
CA ALA A 112 10.59 8.63 1.19
C ALA A 112 9.22 8.02 0.84
N VAL A 113 9.17 7.38 -0.32
CA VAL A 113 8.11 6.45 -0.68
C VAL A 113 8.78 5.24 -1.35
N SER A 114 8.35 4.05 -0.96
CA SER A 114 8.86 2.78 -1.48
C SER A 114 7.73 1.78 -1.62
N ALA A 115 7.93 0.71 -2.37
CA ALA A 115 6.94 -0.34 -2.56
C ALA A 115 7.53 -1.73 -2.73
N HIS A 116 6.67 -2.72 -2.58
CA HIS A 116 6.92 -4.09 -2.99
C HIS A 116 5.66 -4.73 -3.59
N CYS A 117 5.85 -5.69 -4.49
CA CYS A 117 4.81 -6.60 -4.93
C CYS A 117 4.66 -7.71 -3.88
N SER A 118 3.54 -7.73 -3.17
CA SER A 118 3.31 -8.66 -2.04
C SER A 118 2.64 -9.96 -2.46
N HIS A 119 1.79 -9.90 -3.50
CA HIS A 119 1.02 -11.02 -4.01
C HIS A 119 0.99 -11.00 -5.54
N SER A 120 0.91 -12.17 -6.14
CA SER A 120 0.77 -12.37 -7.58
C SER A 120 -0.42 -13.27 -7.85
N TYR A 121 -1.18 -12.93 -8.89
CA TYR A 121 -2.36 -13.64 -9.37
C TYR A 121 -2.23 -13.89 -10.87
N LEU A 122 -3.14 -14.67 -11.44
CA LEU A 122 -3.13 -14.95 -12.88
C LEU A 122 -3.27 -13.69 -13.73
N ASP A 123 -4.06 -12.72 -13.27
CA ASP A 123 -4.44 -11.52 -14.02
C ASP A 123 -3.86 -10.21 -13.45
N GLY A 124 -3.13 -10.27 -12.33
CA GLY A 124 -2.53 -9.08 -11.73
C GLY A 124 -1.69 -9.34 -10.49
N GLY A 125 -1.30 -8.27 -9.81
CA GLY A 125 -0.52 -8.31 -8.58
C GLY A 125 -0.97 -7.27 -7.57
N CYS A 126 -0.57 -7.46 -6.32
CA CYS A 126 -0.75 -6.47 -5.26
C CYS A 126 0.55 -5.67 -5.07
N LEU A 127 0.43 -4.34 -5.16
CA LEU A 127 1.48 -3.42 -4.76
C LEU A 127 1.18 -2.85 -3.39
N TYR A 128 2.20 -2.82 -2.55
CA TYR A 128 2.14 -2.33 -1.18
C TYR A 128 3.19 -1.24 -1.03
N PHE A 129 2.73 -0.02 -0.79
CA PHE A 129 3.52 1.19 -0.66
C PHE A 129 3.70 1.53 0.82
N THR A 130 4.88 2.01 1.16
CA THR A 130 5.19 2.65 2.45
C THR A 130 5.64 4.07 2.15
N PHE A 131 5.11 5.05 2.86
CA PHE A 131 5.53 6.45 2.74
C PHE A 131 5.81 7.07 4.10
N ALA A 132 6.78 7.98 4.12
CA ALA A 132 7.17 8.75 5.30
C ALA A 132 7.26 10.23 4.93
N ALA A 133 6.69 11.09 5.77
CA ALA A 133 6.72 12.53 5.61
C ALA A 133 7.06 13.22 6.94
N GLN A 134 7.67 14.40 6.84
CA GLN A 134 7.93 15.29 7.96
C GLN A 134 6.86 16.39 7.97
N PRO A 135 5.94 16.37 8.95
CA PRO A 135 5.06 17.49 9.20
C PRO A 135 5.85 18.76 9.55
N SER A 136 5.40 19.92 9.09
CA SER A 136 6.02 21.23 9.33
C SER A 136 4.96 22.30 9.58
N ALA A 137 5.23 23.20 10.53
CA ALA A 137 4.32 24.30 10.83
C ALA A 137 4.41 25.42 9.78
N ALA A 138 3.28 25.90 9.28
CA ALA A 138 3.23 26.96 8.28
C ALA A 138 3.69 28.32 8.83
N ASP A 139 3.55 28.54 10.14
CA ASP A 139 3.96 29.76 10.83
C ASP A 139 5.45 29.77 11.24
N GLY A 140 6.19 28.70 10.94
CA GLY A 140 7.59 28.55 11.31
C GLY A 140 7.82 28.17 12.78
N SER A 141 6.77 27.80 13.52
CA SER A 141 6.91 27.27 14.87
C SER A 141 7.62 25.90 14.89
N ALA A 142 8.05 25.49 16.09
CA ALA A 142 8.85 24.28 16.28
C ALA A 142 8.07 22.97 16.01
N ALA A 143 6.74 23.01 16.07
CA ALA A 143 5.89 21.84 15.87
C ALA A 143 4.58 22.24 15.17
N PRO A 144 4.11 21.45 14.19
CA PRO A 144 2.85 21.72 13.50
C PRO A 144 1.64 21.50 14.41
N SER A 145 0.53 22.16 14.07
CA SER A 145 -0.76 21.91 14.70
C SER A 145 -1.31 20.53 14.29
N PRO A 146 -2.22 19.94 15.08
CA PRO A 146 -2.92 18.71 14.69
C PRO A 146 -3.60 18.81 13.31
N GLU A 147 -4.19 19.96 12.99
CA GLU A 147 -4.85 20.20 11.70
C GLU A 147 -3.86 20.20 10.53
N GLU A 148 -2.64 20.71 10.73
CA GLU A 148 -1.59 20.67 9.71
C GLU A 148 -1.08 19.24 9.47
N VAL A 149 -0.97 18.44 10.53
CA VAL A 149 -0.62 17.02 10.44
C VAL A 149 -1.73 16.24 9.69
N ASP A 150 -2.99 16.48 10.05
CA ASP A 150 -4.14 15.86 9.38
C ASP A 150 -4.20 16.27 7.91
N ALA A 151 -3.98 17.55 7.58
CA ALA A 151 -3.97 18.03 6.20
C ALA A 151 -2.87 17.36 5.36
N LEU A 152 -1.67 17.16 5.92
CA LEU A 152 -0.61 16.40 5.28
C LEU A 152 -1.00 14.94 5.07
N TYR A 153 -1.56 14.29 6.10
CA TYR A 153 -2.05 12.90 6.01
C TYR A 153 -3.05 12.72 4.86
N LEU A 154 -4.02 13.64 4.76
CA LEU A 154 -5.04 13.60 3.72
C LEU A 154 -4.44 13.85 2.34
N SER A 155 -3.50 14.78 2.21
CA SER A 155 -2.82 15.08 0.95
C SER A 155 -2.04 13.86 0.42
N LEU A 156 -1.39 13.10 1.30
CA LEU A 156 -0.69 11.86 0.96
C LEU A 156 -1.66 10.80 0.43
N TRP A 157 -2.77 10.58 1.14
CA TRP A 157 -3.80 9.62 0.73
C TRP A 157 -4.53 10.03 -0.55
N ASP A 158 -4.78 11.33 -0.74
CA ASP A 158 -5.39 11.87 -1.96
C ASP A 158 -4.46 11.67 -3.15
N ALA A 159 -3.19 12.07 -3.04
CA ALA A 159 -2.20 11.90 -4.11
C ALA A 159 -2.02 10.43 -4.51
N GLY A 160 -1.84 9.54 -3.53
CA GLY A 160 -1.70 8.11 -3.79
C GLY A 160 -2.95 7.49 -4.41
N THR A 161 -4.13 7.73 -3.81
CA THR A 161 -5.38 7.07 -4.26
C THR A 161 -5.84 7.59 -5.62
N GLN A 162 -5.67 8.88 -5.92
CA GLN A 162 -5.97 9.43 -7.24
C GLN A 162 -5.05 8.85 -8.32
N ALA A 163 -3.74 8.72 -8.03
CA ALA A 163 -2.79 8.10 -8.96
C ALA A 163 -3.11 6.63 -9.22
N VAL A 164 -3.51 5.88 -8.18
CA VAL A 164 -4.00 4.50 -8.31
C VAL A 164 -5.22 4.45 -9.24
N HIS A 165 -6.23 5.28 -8.98
CA HIS A 165 -7.47 5.28 -9.76
C HIS A 165 -7.21 5.64 -11.23
N ALA A 166 -6.43 6.69 -11.49
CA ALA A 166 -6.04 7.11 -12.84
C ALA A 166 -5.25 6.03 -13.60
N SER A 167 -4.52 5.18 -12.88
CA SER A 167 -3.75 4.06 -13.45
C SER A 167 -4.54 2.76 -13.59
N GLY A 168 -5.82 2.75 -13.21
CA GLY A 168 -6.69 1.57 -13.28
C GLY A 168 -6.47 0.54 -12.16
N GLY A 169 -5.94 0.96 -11.01
CA GLY A 169 -5.81 0.13 -9.81
C GLY A 169 -7.08 0.06 -8.97
N SER A 170 -7.15 -0.93 -8.07
CA SER A 170 -8.22 -1.04 -7.08
C SER A 170 -8.03 -0.08 -5.91
N LEU A 171 -9.12 0.31 -5.25
CA LEU A 171 -9.08 1.18 -4.06
C LEU A 171 -8.36 0.53 -2.86
N SER A 172 -8.44 -0.79 -2.77
CA SER A 172 -7.79 -1.62 -1.75
C SER A 172 -7.66 -3.03 -2.32
N HIS A 173 -6.64 -3.77 -1.90
CA HIS A 173 -6.53 -5.21 -2.12
C HIS A 173 -6.96 -6.00 -0.87
N HIS A 174 -6.58 -5.57 0.34
CA HIS A 174 -6.90 -6.33 1.57
C HIS A 174 -7.14 -5.51 2.86
N HIS A 175 -6.73 -4.23 2.95
CA HIS A 175 -6.97 -3.44 4.16
C HIS A 175 -8.43 -2.96 4.29
N GLY A 176 -9.19 -3.03 3.20
CA GLY A 176 -10.56 -2.51 3.13
C GLY A 176 -10.61 -0.99 3.08
N VAL A 177 -11.81 -0.43 3.22
CA VAL A 177 -12.04 1.00 3.03
C VAL A 177 -11.97 1.78 4.35
N GLY A 178 -12.70 1.32 5.37
CA GLY A 178 -12.82 2.02 6.65
C GLY A 178 -13.32 3.46 6.48
N LEU A 179 -12.86 4.38 7.34
CA LEU A 179 -13.14 5.81 7.21
C LEU A 179 -12.21 6.47 6.20
N ASN A 180 -10.93 6.12 6.24
CA ASN A 180 -9.90 6.80 5.46
C ASN A 180 -10.23 6.79 3.96
N ARG A 181 -10.55 5.63 3.38
CA ARG A 181 -10.83 5.52 1.95
C ARG A 181 -12.28 5.79 1.58
N SER A 182 -13.15 6.13 2.54
CA SER A 182 -14.61 6.27 2.31
C SER A 182 -14.93 7.29 1.22
N ARG A 183 -14.14 8.36 1.13
CA ARG A 183 -14.31 9.44 0.14
C ARG A 183 -14.10 9.00 -1.31
N PHE A 184 -13.39 7.89 -1.54
CA PHE A 184 -13.11 7.37 -2.88
C PHE A 184 -14.03 6.22 -3.32
N VAL A 185 -14.95 5.78 -2.45
CA VAL A 185 -15.80 4.61 -2.73
C VAL A 185 -16.76 4.89 -3.89
N ALA A 186 -17.25 6.12 -4.03
CA ALA A 186 -18.13 6.49 -5.13
C ALA A 186 -17.44 6.28 -6.49
N ASP A 187 -16.19 6.72 -6.62
CA ASP A 187 -15.39 6.54 -7.83
C ASP A 187 -15.05 5.06 -8.07
N ALA A 188 -14.75 4.33 -6.99
CA ALA A 188 -14.37 2.92 -7.08
C ALA A 188 -15.54 1.99 -7.46
N LEU A 189 -16.75 2.23 -6.94
CA LEU A 189 -17.92 1.39 -7.19
C LEU A 189 -18.84 1.90 -8.30
N GLY A 190 -18.74 3.18 -8.67
CA GLY A 190 -19.67 3.83 -9.57
C GLY A 190 -21.13 3.60 -9.13
N GLY A 191 -21.97 3.18 -10.08
CA GLY A 191 -23.39 2.86 -9.80
C GLY A 191 -23.61 1.73 -8.78
N GLY A 192 -22.59 0.90 -8.49
CA GLY A 192 -22.66 -0.15 -7.48
C GLY A 192 -22.86 0.38 -6.06
N LEU A 193 -22.50 1.65 -5.80
CA LEU A 193 -22.70 2.27 -4.48
C LEU A 193 -24.19 2.36 -4.09
N GLU A 194 -25.09 2.59 -5.04
CA GLU A 194 -26.54 2.64 -4.74
C GLU A 194 -27.12 1.27 -4.39
N VAL A 195 -26.61 0.21 -5.02
CA VAL A 195 -26.95 -1.17 -4.64
C VAL A 195 -26.50 -1.45 -3.21
N PHE A 196 -25.26 -1.06 -2.87
CA PHE A 196 -24.73 -1.22 -1.53
C PHE A 196 -25.51 -0.41 -0.47
N ARG A 197 -25.89 0.83 -0.79
CA ARG A 197 -26.76 1.67 0.07
C ARG A 197 -28.13 1.02 0.30
N SER A 198 -28.76 0.50 -0.76
CA SER A 198 -30.06 -0.17 -0.68
C SER A 198 -30.00 -1.41 0.23
N LEU A 199 -28.95 -2.23 0.10
CA LEU A 199 -28.70 -3.37 0.98
C LEU A 199 -28.48 -2.93 2.43
N LYS A 200 -27.67 -1.89 2.67
CA LYS A 200 -27.43 -1.34 4.02
C LYS A 200 -28.72 -0.89 4.68
N THR A 201 -29.58 -0.15 3.97
CA THR A 201 -30.86 0.33 4.50
C THR A 201 -31.82 -0.82 4.82
N ALA A 202 -31.87 -1.86 3.98
CA ALA A 202 -32.72 -3.02 4.22
C ALA A 202 -32.27 -3.84 5.44
N LEU A 203 -30.97 -4.03 5.60
CA LEU A 203 -30.40 -4.88 6.67
C LEU A 203 -30.19 -4.13 8.00
N ASP A 204 -29.92 -2.82 7.94
CA ASP A 204 -29.66 -1.97 9.12
C ASP A 204 -30.40 -0.63 9.01
N PRO A 205 -31.74 -0.64 9.10
CA PRO A 205 -32.57 0.57 8.96
C PRO A 205 -32.34 1.61 10.07
N LYS A 206 -31.75 1.21 11.19
CA LYS A 206 -31.37 2.12 12.29
C LYS A 206 -29.94 2.66 12.16
N GLY A 207 -29.15 2.14 11.22
CA GLY A 207 -27.77 2.57 10.98
C GLY A 207 -26.80 2.26 12.11
N ILE A 208 -27.09 1.28 12.98
CA ILE A 208 -26.29 1.01 14.18
C ILE A 208 -25.02 0.18 13.91
N MET A 209 -24.96 -0.52 12.77
CA MET A 209 -23.83 -1.39 12.43
C MET A 209 -22.71 -0.60 11.76
N ASN A 210 -21.72 -0.21 12.57
CA ASN A 210 -20.50 0.48 12.16
C ASN A 210 -20.78 1.74 11.29
N PRO A 211 -21.45 2.76 11.86
CA PRO A 211 -21.91 3.92 11.10
C PRO A 211 -20.77 4.68 10.44
N GLY A 212 -21.02 5.10 9.19
CA GLY A 212 -20.18 6.03 8.44
C GLY A 212 -19.04 5.44 7.61
N LYS A 213 -18.80 4.13 7.67
CA LYS A 213 -17.70 3.53 6.90
C LYS A 213 -18.17 3.26 5.47
N MET A 214 -17.23 2.93 4.59
CA MET A 214 -17.53 2.49 3.22
C MET A 214 -18.28 3.54 2.36
N GLY A 215 -18.07 4.84 2.60
CA GLY A 215 -18.75 5.91 1.85
C GLY A 215 -20.26 6.00 2.11
N LEU A 216 -20.73 5.44 3.22
CA LEU A 216 -22.13 5.47 3.65
C LEU A 216 -22.38 6.65 4.58
N LYS A 217 -23.56 7.28 4.46
CA LYS A 217 -23.99 8.32 5.38
C LYS A 217 -24.21 7.75 6.78
N SER A 218 -23.96 8.57 7.79
CA SER A 218 -24.22 8.24 9.19
C SER A 218 -25.34 9.13 9.72
N ALA A 219 -26.31 8.53 10.43
CA ALA A 219 -27.32 9.27 11.18
C ALA A 219 -26.77 9.86 12.50
N TYR A 220 -25.53 9.52 12.86
CA TYR A 220 -24.90 9.86 14.14
C TYR A 220 -23.82 10.95 14.04
N GLY A 221 -23.80 11.70 12.93
CA GLY A 221 -22.88 12.82 12.73
C GLY A 221 -22.17 12.78 11.38
N SER A 222 -21.51 13.89 11.05
CA SER A 222 -20.65 13.99 9.88
C SER A 222 -19.37 13.19 10.09
N ILE A 223 -18.75 12.83 8.97
CA ILE A 223 -17.51 12.08 8.93
C ILE A 223 -16.52 13.06 8.36
N GLY A 224 -15.62 13.58 9.20
CA GLY A 224 -14.73 14.72 8.86
C GLY A 224 -13.76 14.50 7.69
N LEU A 225 -13.86 13.38 6.98
CA LEU A 225 -13.09 13.02 5.79
C LEU A 225 -13.90 13.07 4.49
N LEU A 226 -15.22 13.22 4.58
CA LEU A 226 -16.09 13.49 3.45
C LEU A 226 -16.34 15.00 3.48
N GLY A 227 -15.74 15.76 2.56
CA GLY A 227 -16.20 17.12 2.30
C GLY A 227 -17.72 17.12 2.09
N GLU A 228 -18.40 18.16 2.56
CA GLU A 228 -19.86 18.28 2.51
C GLU A 228 -20.46 17.99 1.12
#